data_AF-A0A6E8W7R2-F1
#
_entry.id   AF-A0A6E8W7R2-F1
#
_cell.length_a   1.000
_cell.length_b   1.000
_cell.length_c   1.000
_cell.angle_alpha   90.00
_cell.angle_beta   90.00
_cell.angle_gamma   90.00
#
_symmetry.space_group_name_H-M   'P 1'
#
loop_
_entity.id
_entity.type
_entity.pdbx_description
1 polymer ?
#
loop_
_entity_poly.entity_id
_entity_poly.type
_entity_poly.pdbx_seq_one_letter_code
_entity_poly.pdbx_strand_id
1 'polypeptide(L)'
;NRDAGIREAECEKSAMDVKYSTDTKIEDNARMYKLQKANFDQEINTAKAESQLAYELQAAKIRQRIRNEEIQIDIVERRKQIEIETQEINRKDCELNATVKLPAEAESYRVQAIAEGKRTQTVESARAEAERIKKIGSAEAYAIEQVGKAEAERMRMKANVYKMYGDAAIMNIVLESLPKIAAEVAAPLAKTEEIVLIGGNDQTTGDVTRLVGQLPPAINALTGVDLSKVLGKIPGAKA
;
A
#
# COMPACT_ATOMS: atom_id res chain seq x y z
N ASN A 1 -123.95 83.35 -27.71
CA ASN A 1 -123.56 82.05 -27.10
C ASN A 1 -122.42 81.33 -27.82
N ARG A 2 -122.23 81.46 -29.15
CA ARG A 2 -121.11 80.82 -29.88
C ARG A 2 -119.74 81.50 -29.64
N ASP A 3 -119.69 82.82 -29.59
CA ASP A 3 -118.43 83.58 -29.40
C ASP A 3 -117.88 83.52 -27.96
N ALA A 4 -118.72 83.19 -26.98
CA ALA A 4 -118.28 83.00 -25.59
C ALA A 4 -117.51 81.69 -25.42
N GLY A 5 -117.98 80.60 -26.03
CA GLY A 5 -117.30 79.29 -25.97
C GLY A 5 -115.98 79.24 -26.76
N ILE A 6 -115.85 80.00 -27.85
CA ILE A 6 -114.58 80.12 -28.59
C ILE A 6 -113.52 80.82 -27.73
N ARG A 7 -113.91 81.92 -27.06
CA ARG A 7 -113.00 82.67 -26.17
C ARG A 7 -112.63 81.88 -24.93
N GLU A 8 -113.58 81.14 -24.36
CA GLU A 8 -113.34 80.24 -23.23
C GLU A 8 -112.33 79.13 -23.61
N ALA A 9 -112.49 78.49 -24.78
CA ALA A 9 -111.55 77.49 -25.27
C ALA A 9 -110.14 78.06 -25.56
N GLU A 10 -110.04 79.29 -26.06
CA GLU A 10 -108.75 79.98 -26.25
C GLU A 10 -108.07 80.35 -24.92
N CYS A 11 -108.85 80.81 -23.93
CA CYS A 11 -108.37 81.05 -22.57
C CYS A 11 -107.93 79.75 -21.88
N GLU A 12 -108.67 78.65 -22.07
CA GLU A 12 -108.31 77.34 -21.52
C GLU A 12 -107.04 76.79 -22.17
N LYS A 13 -106.91 76.88 -23.49
CA LYS A 13 -105.70 76.49 -24.21
C LYS A 13 -104.47 77.27 -23.76
N SER A 14 -104.58 78.60 -23.65
CA SER A 14 -103.48 79.43 -23.17
C SER A 14 -103.12 79.16 -21.70
N ALA A 15 -104.09 78.88 -20.83
CA ALA A 15 -103.83 78.44 -19.46
C ALA A 15 -103.11 77.08 -19.41
N MET A 16 -103.51 76.12 -20.26
CA MET A 16 -102.83 74.83 -20.37
C MET A 16 -101.41 74.97 -20.92
N ASP A 17 -101.19 75.82 -21.93
CA ASP A 17 -99.85 76.08 -22.50
C ASP A 17 -98.92 76.72 -21.45
N VAL A 18 -99.42 77.67 -20.66
CA VAL A 18 -98.66 78.26 -19.53
C VAL A 18 -98.37 77.20 -18.47
N LYS A 19 -99.33 76.33 -18.15
CA LYS A 19 -99.14 75.24 -17.19
C LYS A 19 -98.09 74.25 -17.66
N TYR A 20 -98.18 73.72 -18.88
CA TYR A 20 -97.18 72.81 -19.44
C TYR A 20 -95.80 73.46 -19.60
N SER A 21 -95.74 74.74 -19.97
CA SER A 21 -94.47 75.48 -19.99
C SER A 21 -93.85 75.60 -18.60
N THR A 22 -94.67 75.82 -17.58
CA THR A 22 -94.24 75.90 -16.18
C THR A 22 -93.80 74.54 -15.66
N ASP A 23 -94.56 73.47 -15.92
CA ASP A 23 -94.23 72.11 -15.54
C ASP A 23 -92.94 71.64 -16.23
N THR A 24 -92.75 71.97 -17.51
CA THR A 24 -91.51 71.68 -18.24
C THR A 24 -90.32 72.39 -17.59
N LYS A 25 -90.46 73.67 -17.21
CA LYS A 25 -89.39 74.39 -16.48
C LYS A 25 -89.12 73.80 -15.10
N ILE A 26 -90.14 73.32 -14.39
CA ILE A 26 -89.97 72.66 -13.09
C ILE A 26 -89.19 71.37 -13.26
N GLU A 27 -89.56 70.53 -14.24
CA GLU A 27 -88.86 69.27 -14.52
C GLU A 27 -87.44 69.49 -15.06
N ASP A 28 -87.23 70.49 -15.91
CA ASP A 28 -85.89 70.88 -16.37
C ASP A 28 -85.02 71.35 -15.22
N ASN A 29 -85.55 72.19 -14.31
CA ASN A 29 -84.84 72.61 -13.11
C ASN A 29 -84.56 71.42 -12.16
N ALA A 30 -85.52 70.51 -11.99
CA ALA A 30 -85.36 69.31 -11.17
C ALA A 30 -84.29 68.36 -11.77
N ARG A 31 -84.29 68.20 -13.10
CA ARG A 31 -83.27 67.44 -13.83
C ARG A 31 -81.90 68.08 -13.70
N MET A 32 -81.79 69.39 -13.90
CA MET A 32 -80.53 70.12 -13.75
C MET A 32 -79.98 70.02 -12.33
N TYR A 33 -80.84 70.17 -11.32
CA TYR A 33 -80.46 69.97 -9.93
C TYR A 33 -79.96 68.54 -9.65
N LYS A 34 -80.67 67.52 -10.13
CA LYS A 34 -80.26 66.10 -9.98
C LYS A 34 -78.93 65.82 -10.68
N LEU A 35 -78.72 66.37 -11.87
CA LEU A 35 -77.50 66.19 -12.65
C LEU A 35 -76.32 66.88 -11.94
N GLN A 36 -76.52 68.11 -11.47
CA GLN A 36 -75.50 68.85 -10.72
C GLN A 36 -75.16 68.16 -9.39
N LYS A 37 -76.17 67.65 -8.66
CA LYS A 37 -75.95 66.85 -7.45
C LYS A 37 -75.15 65.58 -7.75
N ALA A 38 -75.51 64.83 -8.80
CA ALA A 38 -74.79 63.63 -9.20
C ALA A 38 -73.33 63.91 -9.59
N ASN A 39 -73.08 65.03 -10.28
CA ASN A 39 -71.72 65.46 -10.60
C ASN A 39 -70.90 65.76 -9.33
N PHE A 40 -71.47 66.51 -8.37
CA PHE A 40 -70.78 66.78 -7.11
C PHE A 40 -70.57 65.51 -6.27
N ASP A 41 -71.55 64.61 -6.22
CA ASP A 41 -71.40 63.33 -5.53
C ASP A 41 -70.31 62.48 -6.20
N GLN A 42 -70.22 62.50 -7.54
CA GLN A 42 -69.14 61.86 -8.28
C GLN A 42 -67.78 62.47 -7.93
N GLU A 43 -67.63 63.78 -7.96
CA GLU A 43 -66.38 64.49 -7.61
C GLU A 43 -65.94 64.22 -6.16
N ILE A 44 -66.90 64.23 -5.22
CA ILE A 44 -66.63 63.92 -3.81
C ILE A 44 -66.19 62.47 -3.67
N ASN A 45 -66.83 61.54 -4.38
CA ASN A 45 -66.47 60.12 -4.32
C ASN A 45 -65.13 59.83 -5.00
N THR A 46 -64.80 60.49 -6.11
CA THR A 46 -63.48 60.38 -6.75
C THR A 46 -62.40 60.95 -5.84
N ALA A 47 -62.61 62.13 -5.26
CA ALA A 47 -61.66 62.73 -4.32
C ALA A 47 -61.45 61.86 -3.06
N LYS A 48 -62.52 61.25 -2.54
CA LYS A 48 -62.43 60.30 -1.41
C LYS A 48 -61.67 59.03 -1.81
N ALA A 49 -61.94 58.46 -2.97
CA ALA A 49 -61.26 57.27 -3.47
C ALA A 49 -59.76 57.54 -3.71
N GLU A 50 -59.42 58.68 -4.32
CA GLU A 50 -58.04 59.12 -4.52
C GLU A 50 -57.31 59.32 -3.19
N SER A 51 -57.95 59.95 -2.21
CA SER A 51 -57.38 60.13 -0.87
C SER A 51 -57.10 58.79 -0.18
N GLN A 52 -58.05 57.84 -0.27
CA GLN A 52 -57.89 56.49 0.29
C GLN A 52 -56.75 55.72 -0.39
N LEU A 53 -56.69 55.75 -1.72
CA LEU A 53 -55.62 55.11 -2.49
C LEU A 53 -54.26 55.76 -2.21
N ALA A 54 -54.20 57.09 -2.06
CA ALA A 54 -52.98 57.79 -1.70
C ALA A 54 -52.50 57.40 -0.30
N TYR A 55 -53.41 57.26 0.67
CA TYR A 55 -53.09 56.78 2.01
C TYR A 55 -52.55 55.34 1.99
N GLU A 56 -53.22 54.44 1.27
CA GLU A 56 -52.79 53.04 1.12
C GLU A 56 -51.44 52.93 0.41
N LEU A 57 -51.22 53.72 -0.63
CA LEU A 57 -49.94 53.79 -1.34
C LEU A 57 -48.81 54.28 -0.41
N GLN A 58 -49.07 55.31 0.41
CA GLN A 58 -48.09 55.79 1.38
C GLN A 58 -47.80 54.74 2.46
N ALA A 59 -48.83 54.06 2.97
CA ALA A 59 -48.67 52.97 3.91
C ALA A 59 -47.82 51.83 3.31
N ALA A 60 -48.05 51.45 2.06
CA ALA A 60 -47.26 50.45 1.35
C ALA A 60 -45.80 50.88 1.14
N LYS A 61 -45.55 52.14 0.75
CA LYS A 61 -44.20 52.71 0.63
C LYS A 61 -43.44 52.72 1.94
N ILE A 62 -44.12 53.04 3.05
CA ILE A 62 -43.52 53.01 4.39
C ILE A 62 -43.19 51.56 4.77
N ARG A 63 -44.12 50.62 4.58
CA ARG A 63 -43.86 49.19 4.84
C ARG A 63 -42.70 48.64 4.01
N GLN A 64 -42.59 49.03 2.74
CA GLN A 64 -41.46 48.63 1.89
C GLN A 64 -40.14 49.16 2.44
N ARG A 65 -40.10 50.44 2.88
CA ARG A 65 -38.92 51.02 3.51
C ARG A 65 -38.55 50.29 4.80
N ILE A 66 -39.52 50.03 5.68
CA ILE A 66 -39.29 49.28 6.92
C ILE A 66 -38.69 47.90 6.62
N ARG A 67 -39.30 47.16 5.67
CA ARG A 67 -38.79 45.84 5.27
C ARG A 67 -37.36 45.90 4.72
N ASN A 68 -37.04 46.92 3.94
CA ASN A 68 -35.68 47.08 3.41
C ASN A 68 -34.68 47.28 4.55
N GLU A 69 -35.00 48.11 5.54
CA GLU A 69 -34.15 48.32 6.71
C GLU A 69 -34.04 47.05 7.57
N GLU A 70 -35.14 46.32 7.77
CA GLU A 70 -35.14 45.02 8.46
C GLU A 70 -34.19 44.01 7.80
N ILE A 71 -34.23 43.92 6.46
CA ILE A 71 -33.32 43.06 5.69
C ILE A 71 -31.87 43.51 5.87
N GLN A 72 -31.59 44.82 5.92
CA GLN A 72 -30.22 45.31 6.17
C GLN A 72 -29.74 44.91 7.57
N ILE A 73 -30.60 45.01 8.58
CA ILE A 73 -30.27 44.57 9.94
C ILE A 73 -29.93 43.07 9.95
N ASP A 74 -30.75 42.22 9.31
CA ASP A 74 -30.51 40.78 9.21
C ASP A 74 -29.19 40.45 8.47
N ILE A 75 -28.90 41.16 7.38
CA ILE A 75 -27.62 40.99 6.65
C ILE A 75 -26.43 41.34 7.55
N VAL A 76 -26.52 42.42 8.33
CA VAL A 76 -25.44 42.84 9.23
C VAL A 76 -25.27 41.83 10.36
N GLU A 77 -26.36 41.35 10.96
CA GLU A 77 -26.34 40.32 12.01
C GLU A 77 -25.70 39.04 11.48
N ARG A 78 -26.16 38.54 10.33
CA ARG A 78 -25.64 37.33 9.71
C ARG A 78 -24.18 37.46 9.29
N ARG A 79 -23.75 38.62 8.80
CA ARG A 79 -22.34 38.90 8.51
C ARG A 79 -21.48 38.82 9.77
N LYS A 80 -21.93 39.42 10.87
CA LYS A 80 -21.22 39.33 12.16
C LYS A 80 -21.18 37.91 12.69
N GLN A 81 -22.25 37.14 12.52
CA GLN A 81 -22.25 35.73 12.90
C GLN A 81 -21.22 34.93 12.11
N ILE A 82 -21.16 35.09 10.78
CA ILE A 82 -20.15 34.44 9.93
C ILE A 82 -18.73 34.86 10.35
N GLU A 83 -18.52 36.13 10.70
CA GLU A 83 -17.24 36.62 11.16
C GLU A 83 -16.80 35.94 12.48
N ILE A 84 -17.71 35.86 13.45
CA ILE A 84 -17.46 35.15 14.72
C ILE A 84 -17.16 33.68 14.45
N GLU A 85 -17.97 33.00 13.63
CA GLU A 85 -17.77 31.59 13.27
C GLU A 85 -16.41 31.38 12.59
N THR A 86 -16.01 32.27 11.68
CA THR A 86 -14.70 32.20 11.02
C THR A 86 -13.56 32.39 12.02
N GLN A 87 -13.69 33.32 12.97
CA GLN A 87 -12.71 33.50 14.03
C GLN A 87 -12.64 32.28 14.96
N GLU A 88 -13.77 31.65 15.27
CA GLU A 88 -13.81 30.41 16.05
C GLU A 88 -13.15 29.24 15.34
N ILE A 89 -13.37 29.10 14.02
CA ILE A 89 -12.68 28.09 13.19
C ILE A 89 -11.18 28.34 13.23
N ASN A 90 -10.72 29.56 13.01
CA ASN A 90 -9.30 29.90 13.07
C ASN A 90 -8.70 29.58 14.45
N ARG A 91 -9.42 29.87 15.54
CA ARG A 91 -8.98 29.52 16.90
C ARG A 91 -8.86 28.01 17.07
N LYS A 92 -9.88 27.25 16.63
CA LYS A 92 -9.90 25.78 16.69
C LYS A 92 -8.80 25.15 15.83
N ASP A 93 -8.54 25.71 14.65
CA ASP A 93 -7.46 25.25 13.77
C ASP A 93 -6.08 25.49 14.39
N CYS A 94 -5.86 26.66 15.00
CA CYS A 94 -4.65 26.94 15.75
C CYS A 94 -4.48 25.98 16.94
N GLU A 95 -5.55 25.71 17.69
CA GLU A 95 -5.56 24.75 18.79
C GLU A 95 -5.24 23.33 18.31
N LEU A 96 -5.89 22.85 17.24
CA LEU A 96 -5.66 21.54 16.66
C LEU A 96 -4.24 21.41 16.11
N ASN A 97 -3.72 22.45 15.46
CA ASN A 97 -2.35 22.47 14.97
C ASN A 97 -1.35 22.36 16.12
N ALA A 98 -1.57 23.10 17.22
CA ALA A 98 -0.69 23.08 18.38
C ALA A 98 -0.78 21.78 19.19
N THR A 99 -1.98 21.22 19.38
CA THR A 99 -2.20 20.05 20.25
C THR A 99 -2.00 18.72 19.51
N VAL A 100 -2.34 18.64 18.23
CA VAL A 100 -2.34 17.36 17.49
C VAL A 100 -1.24 17.32 16.44
N LYS A 101 -1.18 18.30 15.54
CA LYS A 101 -0.23 18.23 14.41
C LYS A 101 1.21 18.39 14.87
N LEU A 102 1.51 19.42 15.66
CA LEU A 102 2.89 19.69 16.06
C LEU A 102 3.51 18.54 16.88
N PRO A 103 2.81 17.93 17.87
CA PRO A 103 3.34 16.76 18.55
C PRO A 103 3.44 15.53 17.65
N ALA A 104 2.48 15.33 16.74
CA ALA A 104 2.53 14.21 15.79
C ALA A 104 3.71 14.34 14.80
N GLU A 105 3.99 15.56 14.33
CA GLU A 105 5.14 15.86 13.48
C GLU A 105 6.45 15.67 14.24
N ALA A 106 6.53 16.15 15.48
CA ALA A 106 7.71 15.95 16.33
C ALA A 106 7.97 14.46 16.59
N GLU A 107 6.93 13.67 16.87
CA GLU A 107 7.05 12.24 17.10
C GLU A 107 7.43 11.48 15.82
N SER A 108 6.81 11.83 14.68
CA SER A 108 7.16 11.28 13.37
C SER A 108 8.63 11.54 13.03
N TYR A 109 9.09 12.79 13.22
CA TYR A 109 10.48 13.16 13.01
C TYR A 109 11.43 12.40 13.94
N ARG A 110 11.07 12.25 15.21
CA ARG A 110 11.85 11.47 16.18
C ARG A 110 11.97 10.01 15.75
N VAL A 111 10.88 9.37 15.35
CA VAL A 111 10.88 7.97 14.90
C VAL A 111 11.69 7.82 13.61
N GLN A 112 11.55 8.75 12.67
CA GLN A 112 12.31 8.74 11.42
C GLN A 112 13.80 8.89 11.68
N ALA A 113 14.21 9.83 12.54
CA ALA A 113 15.62 10.02 12.90
C ALA A 113 16.21 8.78 13.60
N ILE A 114 15.44 8.13 14.48
CA ILE A 114 15.87 6.87 15.12
C ILE A 114 15.98 5.73 14.09
N ALA A 115 15.01 5.62 13.18
CA ALA A 115 15.01 4.59 12.14
C ALA A 115 16.17 4.79 11.16
N GLU A 116 16.45 6.03 10.77
CA GLU A 116 17.59 6.40 9.93
C GLU A 116 18.92 6.15 10.64
N GLY A 117 19.04 6.54 11.91
CA GLY A 117 20.22 6.24 12.73
C GLY A 117 20.48 4.74 12.84
N LYS A 118 19.45 3.93 13.10
CA LYS A 118 19.56 2.47 13.12
C LYS A 118 19.94 1.91 11.75
N ARG A 119 19.33 2.38 10.68
CA ARG A 119 19.66 1.95 9.30
C ARG A 119 21.12 2.22 9.01
N THR A 120 21.60 3.44 9.25
CA THR A 120 23.00 3.81 9.06
C THR A 120 23.93 2.96 9.91
N GLN A 121 23.60 2.75 11.20
CA GLN A 121 24.38 1.88 12.08
C GLN A 121 24.47 0.44 11.53
N THR A 122 23.36 -0.14 11.08
CA THR A 122 23.35 -1.50 10.53
C THR A 122 24.15 -1.59 9.24
N VAL A 123 24.01 -0.64 8.32
CA VAL A 123 24.74 -0.61 7.05
C VAL A 123 26.24 -0.44 7.29
N GLU A 124 26.65 0.50 8.15
CA GLU A 124 28.05 0.73 8.47
C GLU A 124 28.66 -0.46 9.22
N SER A 125 27.92 -1.09 10.14
CA SER A 125 28.38 -2.31 10.81
C SER A 125 28.58 -3.48 9.84
N ALA A 126 27.65 -3.67 8.89
CA ALA A 126 27.76 -4.71 7.88
C ALA A 126 28.90 -4.43 6.89
N ARG A 127 29.13 -3.16 6.53
CA ARG A 127 30.25 -2.74 5.71
C ARG A 127 31.58 -2.97 6.43
N ALA A 128 31.68 -2.59 7.70
CA ALA A 128 32.87 -2.82 8.52
C ALA A 128 33.18 -4.32 8.65
N GLU A 129 32.17 -5.18 8.85
CA GLU A 129 32.33 -6.64 8.84
C GLU A 129 32.83 -7.14 7.49
N ALA A 130 32.21 -6.70 6.39
CA ALA A 130 32.62 -7.11 5.05
C ALA A 130 34.07 -6.70 4.74
N GLU A 131 34.47 -5.48 5.13
CA GLU A 131 35.86 -5.03 4.99
C GLU A 131 36.82 -5.82 5.88
N ARG A 132 36.41 -6.17 7.10
CA ARG A 132 37.20 -7.04 7.99
C ARG A 132 37.42 -8.41 7.36
N ILE A 133 36.37 -9.08 6.91
CA ILE A 133 36.45 -10.39 6.27
C ILE A 133 37.33 -10.31 5.02
N LYS A 134 37.17 -9.27 4.19
CA LYS A 134 38.00 -9.06 3.00
C LYS A 134 39.48 -8.89 3.36
N LYS A 135 39.81 -8.11 4.38
CA LYS A 135 41.19 -7.91 4.84
C LYS A 135 41.79 -9.20 5.38
N ILE A 136 41.06 -9.94 6.22
CA ILE A 136 41.50 -11.24 6.76
C ILE A 136 41.72 -12.24 5.62
N GLY A 137 40.74 -12.41 4.74
CA GLY A 137 40.86 -13.32 3.60
C GLY A 137 41.99 -12.95 2.65
N SER A 138 42.25 -11.65 2.43
CA SER A 138 43.40 -11.20 1.62
C SER A 138 44.74 -11.49 2.31
N ALA A 139 44.82 -11.34 3.63
CA ALA A 139 46.03 -11.63 4.39
C ALA A 139 46.30 -13.14 4.43
N GLU A 140 45.27 -13.96 4.60
CA GLU A 140 45.38 -15.43 4.54
C GLU A 140 45.77 -15.91 3.15
N ALA A 141 45.13 -15.39 2.11
CA ALA A 141 45.50 -15.72 0.72
C ALA A 141 46.95 -15.34 0.42
N TYR A 142 47.39 -14.16 0.85
CA TYR A 142 48.78 -13.74 0.70
C TYR A 142 49.74 -14.65 1.48
N ALA A 143 49.40 -15.02 2.72
CA ALA A 143 50.22 -15.94 3.52
C ALA A 143 50.36 -17.31 2.83
N ILE A 144 49.25 -17.88 2.34
CA ILE A 144 49.25 -19.15 1.61
C ILE A 144 50.05 -19.04 0.30
N GLU A 145 49.93 -17.93 -0.42
CA GLU A 145 50.71 -17.68 -1.64
C GLU A 145 52.21 -17.65 -1.35
N GLN A 146 52.63 -16.97 -0.26
CA GLN A 146 54.05 -16.93 0.13
C GLN A 146 54.55 -18.31 0.57
N VAL A 147 53.76 -19.07 1.34
CA VAL A 147 54.11 -20.46 1.71
C VAL A 147 54.22 -21.34 0.48
N GLY A 148 53.26 -21.26 -0.45
CA GLY A 148 53.28 -22.02 -1.70
C GLY A 148 54.46 -21.65 -2.61
N LYS A 149 54.84 -20.37 -2.68
CA LYS A 149 56.06 -19.92 -3.38
C LYS A 149 57.31 -20.49 -2.73
N ALA A 150 57.44 -20.40 -1.41
CA ALA A 150 58.57 -20.95 -0.68
C ALA A 150 58.68 -22.47 -0.86
N GLU A 151 57.55 -23.19 -0.84
CA GLU A 151 57.52 -24.63 -1.09
C GLU A 151 57.91 -24.98 -2.53
N ALA A 152 57.40 -24.25 -3.52
CA ALA A 152 57.77 -24.41 -4.91
C ALA A 152 59.27 -24.14 -5.15
N GLU A 153 59.84 -23.11 -4.52
CA GLU A 153 61.28 -22.83 -4.55
C GLU A 153 62.09 -23.94 -3.88
N ARG A 154 61.64 -24.44 -2.72
CA ARG A 154 62.24 -25.61 -2.07
C ARG A 154 62.23 -26.84 -2.95
N MET A 155 61.12 -27.14 -3.63
CA MET A 155 61.04 -28.27 -4.57
C MET A 155 61.95 -28.05 -5.78
N ARG A 156 62.02 -26.84 -6.34
CA ARG A 156 62.97 -26.52 -7.41
C ARG A 156 64.41 -26.69 -6.99
N MET A 157 64.78 -26.23 -5.79
CA MET A 157 66.13 -26.45 -5.25
C MET A 157 66.43 -27.93 -5.07
N LYS A 158 65.51 -28.70 -4.47
CA LYS A 158 65.65 -30.17 -4.37
C LYS A 158 65.83 -30.80 -5.76
N ALA A 159 65.00 -30.44 -6.74
CA ALA A 159 65.09 -30.95 -8.10
C ALA A 159 66.41 -30.58 -8.79
N ASN A 160 66.92 -29.37 -8.58
CA ASN A 160 68.22 -28.95 -9.09
C ASN A 160 69.38 -29.71 -8.44
N VAL A 161 69.29 -29.94 -7.12
CA VAL A 161 70.27 -30.78 -6.40
C VAL A 161 70.22 -32.22 -6.93
N TYR A 162 69.04 -32.80 -7.17
CA TYR A 162 68.91 -34.12 -7.82
C TYR A 162 69.47 -34.16 -9.25
N LYS A 163 69.42 -33.07 -10.01
CA LYS A 163 70.07 -32.98 -11.33
C LYS A 163 71.59 -32.87 -11.24
N MET A 164 72.11 -32.22 -10.19
CA MET A 164 73.55 -32.04 -9.95
C MET A 164 74.20 -33.27 -9.32
N TYR A 165 73.43 -34.08 -8.59
CA TYR A 165 73.79 -35.45 -8.26
C TYR A 165 73.91 -36.23 -9.58
N GLY A 166 75.12 -36.33 -10.13
CA GLY A 166 75.38 -37.11 -11.34
C GLY A 166 74.92 -38.56 -11.18
N ASP A 167 74.93 -39.33 -12.27
CA ASP A 167 74.37 -40.70 -12.33
C ASP A 167 74.82 -41.62 -11.16
N ALA A 168 76.04 -41.42 -10.65
CA ALA A 168 76.58 -42.16 -9.51
C ALA A 168 75.88 -41.88 -8.16
N ALA A 169 75.37 -40.68 -7.91
CA ALA A 169 74.69 -40.34 -6.67
C ALA A 169 73.23 -40.79 -6.66
N ILE A 170 72.57 -40.81 -7.83
CA ILE A 170 71.24 -41.42 -8.01
C ILE A 170 71.32 -42.92 -7.74
N MET A 171 72.36 -43.58 -8.28
CA MET A 171 72.63 -45.01 -8.04
C MET A 171 72.77 -45.31 -6.54
N ASN A 172 73.51 -44.49 -5.77
CA ASN A 172 73.65 -44.68 -4.33
C ASN A 172 72.33 -44.54 -3.57
N ILE A 173 71.48 -43.56 -3.91
CA ILE A 173 70.16 -43.39 -3.26
C ILE A 173 69.25 -44.58 -3.58
N VAL A 174 69.29 -45.09 -4.81
CA VAL A 174 68.53 -46.28 -5.22
C VAL A 174 69.03 -47.52 -4.47
N LEU A 175 70.36 -47.69 -4.32
CA LEU A 175 70.95 -48.78 -3.56
C LEU A 175 70.63 -48.71 -2.06
N GLU A 176 70.50 -47.52 -1.47
CA GLU A 176 70.06 -47.35 -0.08
C GLU A 176 68.55 -47.57 0.13
N SER A 177 67.73 -47.32 -0.89
CA SER A 177 66.26 -47.50 -0.83
C SER A 177 65.81 -48.90 -1.26
N LEU A 178 66.65 -49.62 -2.01
CA LEU A 178 66.46 -51.02 -2.42
C LEU A 178 66.14 -51.98 -1.26
N PRO A 179 66.81 -51.93 -0.09
CA PRO A 179 66.49 -52.80 1.05
C PRO A 179 65.07 -52.62 1.57
N LYS A 180 64.54 -51.39 1.55
CA LYS A 180 63.18 -51.11 2.03
C LYS A 180 62.13 -51.64 1.05
N ILE A 181 62.37 -51.46 -0.25
CA ILE A 181 61.51 -52.03 -1.30
C ILE A 181 61.57 -53.55 -1.25
N ALA A 182 62.77 -54.14 -1.13
CA ALA A 182 62.95 -55.57 -0.98
C ALA A 182 62.26 -56.11 0.27
N ALA A 183 62.30 -55.37 1.40
CA ALA A 183 61.60 -55.75 2.62
C ALA A 183 60.07 -55.74 2.44
N GLU A 184 59.50 -54.73 1.78
CA GLU A 184 58.06 -54.68 1.50
C GLU A 184 57.60 -55.72 0.47
N VAL A 185 58.42 -56.01 -0.54
CA VAL A 185 58.14 -57.06 -1.53
C VAL A 185 58.34 -58.46 -0.93
N ALA A 186 59.27 -58.61 0.02
CA ALA A 186 59.50 -59.87 0.73
C ALA A 186 58.56 -60.08 1.92
N ALA A 187 57.91 -59.03 2.46
CA ALA A 187 56.99 -59.17 3.58
C ALA A 187 55.81 -60.13 3.32
N PRO A 188 55.17 -60.16 2.12
CA PRO A 188 54.20 -61.19 1.75
C PRO A 188 54.82 -62.58 1.60
N LEU A 189 56.04 -62.67 1.06
CA LEU A 189 56.76 -63.94 0.84
C LEU A 189 57.31 -64.56 2.13
N ALA A 190 57.61 -63.74 3.15
CA ALA A 190 58.02 -64.20 4.47
C ALA A 190 56.85 -64.77 5.28
N LYS A 191 55.61 -64.41 4.94
CA LYS A 191 54.37 -64.95 5.55
C LYS A 191 53.87 -66.23 4.89
N THR A 192 54.45 -66.65 3.76
CA THR A 192 54.13 -67.95 3.16
C THR A 192 55.01 -69.02 3.80
N GLU A 193 54.44 -69.81 4.71
CA GLU A 193 55.16 -70.83 5.50
C GLU A 193 55.57 -72.05 4.66
N GLU A 194 54.89 -72.34 3.55
CA GLU A 194 55.18 -73.47 2.68
C GLU A 194 54.97 -73.11 1.20
N ILE A 195 56.06 -73.07 0.45
CA ILE A 195 56.03 -72.96 -1.01
C ILE A 195 56.09 -74.38 -1.57
N VAL A 196 54.96 -74.92 -2.00
CA VAL A 196 54.90 -76.24 -2.65
C VAL A 196 55.42 -76.07 -4.09
N LEU A 197 56.66 -76.50 -4.32
CA LEU A 197 57.21 -76.63 -5.67
C LEU A 197 56.53 -77.79 -6.37
N ILE A 198 55.61 -77.49 -7.29
CA ILE A 198 55.11 -78.45 -8.27
C ILE A 198 56.22 -78.62 -9.31
N GLY A 199 57.21 -79.44 -8.97
CA GLY A 199 58.26 -79.86 -9.89
C GLY A 199 57.65 -80.74 -10.96
N GLY A 200 57.80 -80.34 -12.22
CA GLY A 200 57.43 -81.16 -13.36
C GLY A 200 58.20 -82.47 -13.38
N ASN A 201 57.53 -83.56 -13.04
CA ASN A 201 57.44 -84.75 -13.88
C ASN A 201 56.30 -85.67 -13.37
N ASP A 202 55.26 -85.77 -14.20
CA ASP A 202 54.41 -86.94 -14.45
C ASP A 202 53.98 -87.81 -13.24
N GLN A 203 52.90 -87.42 -12.55
CA GLN A 203 51.76 -88.30 -12.15
C GLN A 203 50.57 -87.44 -11.68
N THR A 204 49.66 -87.18 -12.61
CA THR A 204 48.46 -86.32 -12.52
C THR A 204 47.32 -86.85 -11.64
N THR A 205 47.56 -87.75 -10.68
CA THR A 205 46.44 -88.46 -9.99
C THR A 205 46.46 -88.41 -8.45
N GLY A 206 47.44 -87.75 -7.83
CA GLY A 206 47.48 -87.58 -6.36
C GLY A 206 46.88 -86.28 -5.81
N ASP A 207 46.92 -85.20 -6.60
CA ASP A 207 46.79 -83.84 -6.06
C ASP A 207 45.34 -83.33 -5.93
N VAL A 208 44.38 -83.93 -6.65
CA VAL A 208 42.96 -83.61 -6.48
C VAL A 208 42.43 -84.12 -5.13
N THR A 209 42.98 -85.22 -4.63
CA THR A 209 42.52 -85.87 -3.39
C THR A 209 42.91 -85.06 -2.13
N ARG A 210 43.96 -84.22 -2.19
CA ARG A 210 44.35 -83.33 -1.08
C ARG A 210 43.68 -81.95 -1.15
N LEU A 211 43.38 -81.45 -2.35
CA LEU A 211 42.65 -80.20 -2.57
C LEU A 211 41.19 -80.24 -2.06
N VAL A 212 40.55 -81.42 -2.07
CA VAL A 212 39.19 -81.58 -1.53
C VAL A 212 39.16 -81.56 0.01
N GLY A 213 40.29 -81.84 0.68
CA GLY A 213 40.37 -81.86 2.14
C GLY A 213 40.51 -80.50 2.84
N GLN A 214 40.90 -79.45 2.11
CA GLN A 214 41.16 -78.11 2.66
C GLN A 214 40.10 -77.06 2.30
N LEU A 215 39.06 -77.44 1.55
CA LEU A 215 37.94 -76.56 1.19
C LEU A 215 36.93 -76.25 2.32
N PRO A 216 36.78 -77.04 3.41
CA PRO A 216 35.84 -76.67 4.47
C PRO A 216 36.25 -75.44 5.32
N PRO A 217 37.52 -75.27 5.77
CA PRO A 217 37.88 -74.11 6.60
C PRO A 217 37.85 -72.77 5.84
N ALA A 218 38.17 -72.78 4.54
CA ALA A 218 38.24 -71.58 3.71
C ALA A 218 36.85 -70.96 3.44
N ILE A 219 35.80 -71.78 3.34
CA ILE A 219 34.42 -71.28 3.14
C ILE A 219 33.83 -70.76 4.45
N ASN A 220 34.12 -71.40 5.59
CA ASN A 220 33.70 -70.92 6.91
C ASN A 220 34.33 -69.56 7.28
N ALA A 221 35.61 -69.35 6.97
CA ALA A 221 36.31 -68.10 7.25
C ALA A 221 35.84 -66.93 6.35
N LEU A 222 35.36 -67.21 5.13
CA LEU A 222 34.89 -66.17 4.19
C LEU A 222 33.39 -65.85 4.30
N THR A 223 32.56 -66.78 4.78
CA THR A 223 31.08 -66.64 4.75
C THR A 223 30.42 -66.62 6.12
N GLY A 224 31.09 -67.05 7.19
CA GLY A 224 30.60 -66.91 8.57
C GLY A 224 29.32 -67.69 8.91
N VAL A 225 28.84 -68.59 8.05
CA VAL A 225 27.62 -69.38 8.28
C VAL A 225 27.95 -70.84 8.52
N ASP A 226 27.70 -71.31 9.75
CA ASP A 226 27.86 -72.70 10.17
C ASP A 226 26.66 -73.53 9.70
N LEU A 227 26.81 -74.22 8.55
CA LEU A 227 25.76 -75.04 7.90
C LEU A 227 25.17 -76.12 8.82
N SER A 228 25.90 -76.53 9.86
CA SER A 228 25.44 -77.47 10.90
C SER A 228 24.21 -76.96 11.67
N LYS A 229 24.01 -75.62 11.73
CA LYS A 229 22.87 -75.00 12.44
C LYS A 229 21.67 -74.70 11.53
N VAL A 230 21.85 -74.72 10.22
CA VAL A 230 20.77 -74.46 9.24
C VAL A 230 19.93 -75.72 9.00
N LEU A 231 20.52 -76.90 9.13
CA LEU A 231 19.82 -78.18 9.01
C LEU A 231 18.86 -78.48 10.19
N GLY A 232 19.07 -77.84 11.36
CA GLY A 232 18.21 -77.98 12.54
C GLY A 232 16.96 -77.08 12.58
N LYS A 233 16.73 -76.25 11.54
CA LYS A 233 15.59 -75.31 11.48
C LYS A 233 14.60 -75.58 10.34
N ILE A 234 14.63 -76.77 9.74
CA ILE A 234 13.59 -77.22 8.82
C ILE A 234 12.61 -78.11 9.61
N PRO A 235 11.34 -77.71 9.78
CA PRO A 235 10.38 -78.50 10.53
C PRO A 235 9.98 -79.74 9.72
N GLY A 236 10.36 -80.94 10.20
CA GLY A 236 9.73 -82.20 9.80
C GLY A 236 10.58 -83.20 9.01
N ALA A 237 11.62 -83.76 9.62
CA ALA A 237 12.08 -85.11 9.31
C ALA A 237 12.56 -85.78 10.60
N LYS A 238 11.85 -86.85 11.02
CA LYS A 238 12.19 -87.69 12.16
C LYS A 238 13.22 -88.76 11.74
N ALA A 239 14.00 -89.16 12.76
CA ALA A 239 14.98 -90.25 12.85
C ALA A 239 16.43 -89.80 12.61
#